data_AF-A0A662ALL1-F1
#
_entry.id   AF-A0A662ALL1-F1
#
_cell.length_a   1.000
_cell.length_b   1.000
_cell.length_c   1.000
_cell.angle_alpha   90.00
_cell.angle_beta   90.00
_cell.angle_gamma   90.00
#
_symmetry.space_group_name_H-M   'P 1'
#
loop_
_entity.id
_entity.type
_entity.pdbx_description
1 polymer ?
#
loop_
_entity_poly.entity_id
_entity_poly.type
_entity_poly.pdbx_seq_one_letter_code
_entity_poly.pdbx_strand_id
1 'polypeptide(L)' 'MKIYSLISASLLLFSTALSAQQEDWEGGYADGCTSITVGKGATIDGSVITSHTDDSHRTRSWMDVVPAR' A
#
# COMPACT_ATOMS: atom_id res chain seq x y z
N MET A 1 -21.81 11.58 -31.89
CA MET A 1 -21.87 12.40 -30.65
C MET A 1 -21.86 11.51 -29.39
N LYS A 2 -22.75 10.52 -29.26
CA LYS A 2 -22.79 9.62 -28.08
C LYS A 2 -21.49 8.83 -27.83
N ILE A 3 -20.85 8.30 -28.88
CA ILE A 3 -19.59 7.53 -28.77
C ILE A 3 -18.42 8.40 -28.26
N TYR A 4 -18.26 9.62 -28.79
CA TYR A 4 -17.21 10.54 -28.34
C TYR A 4 -17.42 10.99 -26.89
N SER A 5 -18.67 11.14 -26.46
CA SER A 5 -19.01 11.45 -25.07
C SER A 5 -18.66 10.29 -24.12
N LEU A 6 -18.87 9.04 -24.55
CA LEU A 6 -18.50 7.86 -23.76
C LEU A 6 -16.98 7.69 -23.67
N ILE A 7 -16.25 7.90 -24.76
CA ILE A 7 -14.79 7.86 -24.78
C ILE A 7 -14.21 8.94 -23.87
N SER A 8 -14.74 10.16 -23.94
CA SER A 8 -14.32 11.26 -23.07
C SER A 8 -14.57 10.96 -21.59
N ALA A 9 -15.74 10.39 -21.23
CA ALA A 9 -16.04 10.00 -19.85
C ALA A 9 -15.12 8.88 -19.35
N SER A 10 -14.84 7.87 -20.18
CA SER A 10 -13.90 6.79 -19.85
C SER A 10 -12.49 7.31 -19.64
N LEU A 11 -12.04 8.26 -20.46
CA LEU A 11 -10.71 8.86 -20.34
C LEU A 11 -10.59 9.69 -19.06
N LEU A 12 -11.67 10.41 -18.69
CA LEU A 12 -11.74 11.16 -17.44
C LEU A 12 -11.62 10.23 -16.22
N LEU A 13 -12.39 9.12 -16.21
CA LEU A 13 -12.35 8.14 -15.12
C LEU A 13 -10.97 7.47 -14.99
N PHE A 14 -10.32 7.17 -16.13
CA PHE A 14 -8.98 6.59 -16.13
C PHE A 14 -7.93 7.56 -15.57
N SER A 15 -8.03 8.85 -15.91
CA SER A 15 -7.13 9.87 -15.34
C SER A 15 -7.27 10.02 -13.82
N THR A 16 -8.49 9.95 -13.27
CA THR A 16 -8.70 10.02 -11.82
C THR A 16 -8.17 8.78 -11.08
N ALA A 17 -8.19 7.61 -11.71
CA ALA A 17 -7.64 6.39 -11.13
C ALA A 17 -6.10 6.44 -11.04
N LEU A 18 -5.43 7.05 -12.03
CA LEU A 18 -3.98 7.26 -11.99
C LEU A 18 -3.56 8.26 -10.90
N SER A 19 -4.34 9.32 -10.68
CA SER A 19 -4.02 10.35 -9.66
C SER A 19 -4.36 9.95 -8.22
N ALA A 20 -5.01 8.81 -8.00
CA ALA A 20 -5.34 8.33 -6.65
C ALA A 20 -4.13 7.79 -5.88
N GLN A 21 -3.02 7.52 -6.57
CA GLN A 21 -1.81 6.96 -5.98
C GLN A 21 -0.73 8.06 -5.92
N GLN A 22 -0.86 8.95 -4.94
CA GLN A 22 0.17 9.93 -4.60
C GLN A 22 0.89 9.44 -3.34
N GLU A 23 2.22 9.43 -3.37
CA GLU A 23 3.03 9.14 -2.20
C GLU A 23 3.19 10.41 -1.34
N ASP A 24 3.10 10.26 -0.02
CA ASP A 24 3.22 11.37 0.91
C ASP A 24 4.71 11.69 1.10
N TRP A 25 5.26 12.57 0.27
CA TRP A 25 6.67 12.95 0.38
C TRP A 25 6.91 13.83 1.61
N GLU A 26 7.67 13.34 2.59
CA GLU A 26 8.20 14.13 3.70
C GLU A 26 9.74 14.12 3.67
N GLY A 27 10.41 15.23 3.99
CA GLY A 27 11.87 15.23 4.18
C GLY A 27 12.75 14.80 2.99
N GLY A 28 12.21 14.67 1.77
CA GLY A 28 12.94 14.22 0.58
C GLY A 28 12.88 12.72 0.29
N TYR A 29 12.01 11.99 1.00
CA TYR A 29 11.73 10.57 0.82
C TYR A 29 10.20 10.35 0.78
N ALA A 30 9.75 9.27 0.13
CA ALA A 30 8.36 8.87 0.19
C ALA A 30 8.10 8.37 1.62
N ASP A 31 7.29 9.10 2.37
CA ASP A 31 6.82 8.68 3.68
C ASP A 31 5.55 7.84 3.51
N GLY A 32 5.43 6.81 4.33
CA GLY A 32 4.30 5.89 4.27
C GLY A 32 4.73 4.42 4.25
N CYS A 33 4.35 3.72 5.30
CA CYS A 33 4.53 2.28 5.37
C CYS A 33 3.48 1.54 4.52
N THR A 34 3.87 0.41 3.93
CA THR A 34 2.97 -0.48 3.19
C THR A 34 2.61 -1.69 4.05
N SER A 35 1.32 -1.98 4.17
CA SER A 35 0.80 -3.16 4.87
C SER A 35 0.21 -4.18 3.92
N ILE A 36 0.54 -5.46 4.12
CA ILE A 36 -0.08 -6.59 3.41
C ILE A 36 -0.67 -7.54 4.46
N THR A 37 -1.96 -7.82 4.33
CA THR A 37 -2.68 -8.78 5.19
C THR A 37 -3.28 -9.86 4.33
N VAL A 38 -3.01 -11.12 4.66
CA VAL A 38 -3.48 -12.28 3.92
C VAL A 38 -4.18 -13.23 4.87
N GLY A 39 -5.47 -13.47 4.64
CA GLY A 39 -6.25 -14.43 5.41
C GLY A 39 -5.89 -15.87 5.05
N LYS A 40 -6.19 -16.82 5.95
CA LYS A 40 -5.82 -18.23 5.81
C LYS A 40 -6.27 -18.93 4.52
N GLY A 41 -7.35 -18.46 3.89
CA GLY A 41 -7.83 -19.01 2.62
C GLY A 41 -7.15 -18.42 1.37
N ALA A 42 -6.37 -17.35 1.55
CA ALA A 42 -5.66 -16.65 0.48
C ALA A 42 -4.14 -16.93 0.48
N THR A 43 -3.61 -17.52 1.55
CA THR A 43 -2.22 -18.01 1.64
C THR A 43 -2.06 -19.42 1.08
N ILE A 44 -0.90 -19.75 0.51
CA ILE A 44 -0.60 -21.08 -0.06
C ILE A 44 -0.50 -22.20 1.00
N ASP A 45 -0.14 -21.86 2.23
CA ASP A 45 0.12 -22.82 3.32
C ASP A 45 -0.97 -22.83 4.40
N GLY A 46 -2.00 -22.01 4.25
CA GLY A 46 -3.10 -21.90 5.22
C GLY A 46 -2.79 -21.08 6.48
N SER A 47 -1.64 -20.40 6.54
CA SER A 47 -1.27 -19.49 7.63
C SER A 47 -2.03 -18.15 7.56
N VAL A 48 -2.01 -17.36 8.63
CA VAL A 48 -2.44 -15.94 8.56
C VAL A 48 -1.17 -15.09 8.55
N ILE A 49 -1.05 -14.19 7.58
CA ILE A 49 0.14 -13.37 7.39
C ILE A 49 -0.23 -11.89 7.50
N THR A 50 0.51 -11.18 8.35
CA THR A 50 0.54 -9.72 8.40
C THR A 50 1.98 -9.27 8.18
N SER A 51 2.21 -8.38 7.23
CA SER A 51 3.52 -7.77 6.99
C SER A 51 3.41 -6.27 6.81
N HIS A 52 4.48 -5.56 7.13
CA HIS A 52 4.56 -4.11 7.12
C HIS A 52 5.98 -3.67 6.77
N THR A 53 6.16 -2.73 5.84
CA THR A 53 7.47 -2.10 5.61
C THR A 53 7.77 -1.09 6.71
N ASP A 54 8.91 -1.23 7.39
CA ASP A 54 9.35 -0.28 8.42
C ASP A 54 10.19 0.83 7.77
N ASP A 55 9.52 1.79 7.17
CA ASP A 55 10.14 2.88 6.40
C ASP A 55 10.59 4.04 7.33
N SER A 56 11.30 3.70 8.41
CA SER A 56 11.66 4.64 9.48
C SER A 56 12.80 5.61 9.13
N HIS A 57 13.35 5.53 7.91
CA HIS A 57 14.58 6.20 7.48
C HIS A 57 15.81 5.94 8.37
N ARG A 58 15.82 4.79 9.05
CA ARG A 58 16.97 4.29 9.83
C ARG A 58 17.41 2.95 9.28
N THR A 59 18.67 2.60 9.52
CA THR A 59 19.31 1.44 8.88
C THR A 59 19.31 0.17 9.72
N ARG A 60 18.71 0.18 10.92
CA ARG A 60 18.78 -0.96 11.84
C ARG A 60 17.52 -1.11 12.69
N SER A 61 17.06 -2.34 12.79
CA SER A 61 15.98 -2.78 13.69
C SER A 61 16.53 -3.73 14.74
N TRP A 62 15.83 -3.86 15.87
CA TRP A 62 16.13 -4.80 16.95
C TRP A 62 14.84 -5.50 17.39
N MET A 63 14.97 -6.72 17.95
CA MET A 63 13.84 -7.45 18.51
C MET A 63 14.16 -7.83 19.96
N ASP A 64 13.28 -7.39 20.87
CA ASP A 64 13.39 -7.68 22.29
C ASP A 64 12.28 -8.66 22.71
N VAL A 65 12.66 -9.71 23.44
CA VAL A 65 11.70 -10.66 24.05
C VAL A 65 11.49 -10.24 25.51
N VAL A 66 10.33 -9.66 25.78
CA VAL A 66 9.97 -9.17 27.13
C VAL A 66 9.14 -10.23 27.87
N PRO A 67 9.50 -10.62 29.10
CA PRO A 67 8.73 -11.59 29.87
C PRO A 67 7.35 -11.05 30.27
N ALA A 68 6.42 -11.96 30.59
CA ALA A 68 5.11 -11.59 31.12
C ALA A 68 5.24 -10.80 32.44
N ARG A 69 4.34 -9.85 32.65
CA ARG A 69 4.21 -9.08 33.90
C ARG A 69 3.28 -9.78 34.87
#